data_AF-A0A7X0JX22-F1
#
_entry.id   AF-A0A7X0JX22-F1
#
_cell.length_a   1.000
_cell.length_b   1.000
_cell.length_c   1.000
_cell.angle_alpha   90.00
_cell.angle_beta   90.00
_cell.angle_gamma   90.00
#
_symmetry.space_group_name_H-M   'P 1'
#
loop_
_entity.id
_entity.type
_entity.pdbx_description
1 polymer ?
#
loop_
_entity_poly.entity_id
_entity_poly.type
_entity_poly.pdbx_seq_one_letter_code
_entity_poly.pdbx_strand_id
1 'polypeptide(L)'
;MKIRIVLGLVFLSVHTILYVFVLHANIVKATDAEMTWLIFMLIDFPVSLGVLTPILHVEGSPEWNNLYLPALYFGVLGSLWWYYLPTLFSKLIDGLYNWLSDLAVKK
;
A
#
# COMPACT_ATOMS: atom_id res chain seq x y z
N MET A 1 5.23 -20.67 9.91
CA MET A 1 5.42 -20.31 8.48
C MET A 1 4.13 -20.36 7.67
N LYS A 2 3.40 -21.48 7.64
CA LYS A 2 2.17 -21.64 6.81
C LYS A 2 1.11 -20.56 7.03
N ILE A 3 0.79 -20.22 8.29
CA ILE A 3 -0.23 -19.21 8.60
C ILE A 3 0.12 -17.80 8.08
N ARG A 4 1.40 -17.42 8.09
CA ARG A 4 1.85 -16.10 7.60
C ARG A 4 1.67 -15.98 6.09
N ILE A 5 1.92 -17.05 5.35
CA ILE A 5 1.71 -17.12 3.90
C ILE A 5 0.21 -17.00 3.60
N VAL A 6 -0.63 -17.76 4.32
CA VAL A 6 -2.10 -17.70 4.13
C VAL A 6 -2.63 -16.29 4.41
N LEU A 7 -2.23 -15.66 5.52
CA LEU A 7 -2.63 -14.29 5.82
C LEU A 7 -2.12 -13.31 4.76
N GLY A 8 -0.88 -13.46 4.31
CA GLY A 8 -0.34 -12.63 3.22
C GLY A 8 -1.16 -12.75 1.95
N LEU A 9 -1.56 -13.96 1.55
CA LEU A 9 -2.40 -14.19 0.38
C LEU A 9 -3.81 -13.59 0.54
N VAL A 10 -4.39 -13.64 1.74
CA VAL A 10 -5.70 -13.00 2.02
C VAL A 10 -5.58 -11.49 1.86
N PHE A 11 -4.58 -10.86 2.46
CA PHE A 11 -4.35 -9.42 2.38
C PHE A 11 -4.06 -8.96 0.94
N LEU A 12 -3.21 -9.71 0.23
CA LEU A 12 -2.96 -9.52 -1.20
C LEU A 12 -4.25 -9.54 -2.01
N SER A 13 -5.11 -10.53 -1.76
CA SER A 13 -6.37 -10.70 -2.49
C SER A 13 -7.34 -9.54 -2.21
N VAL A 14 -7.49 -9.14 -0.95
CA VAL A 14 -8.33 -8.00 -0.56
C VAL A 14 -7.86 -6.72 -1.25
N HIS A 15 -6.55 -6.44 -1.21
CA HIS A 15 -6.00 -5.28 -1.88
C HIS A 15 -6.18 -5.34 -3.41
N THR A 16 -5.91 -6.49 -4.03
CA THR A 16 -6.07 -6.67 -5.48
C THR A 16 -7.51 -6.46 -5.91
N ILE A 17 -8.49 -6.96 -5.16
CA ILE A 17 -9.91 -6.76 -5.45
C ILE A 17 -10.26 -5.27 -5.37
N LEU A 18 -9.81 -4.57 -4.33
CA LEU A 18 -10.03 -3.14 -4.20
C LEU A 18 -9.39 -2.36 -5.36
N TYR A 19 -8.15 -2.72 -5.74
CA TYR A 19 -7.46 -2.13 -6.89
C TYR A 19 -8.23 -2.31 -8.19
N VAL A 20 -8.67 -3.53 -8.50
CA VAL A 20 -9.47 -3.82 -9.70
C VAL A 20 -10.79 -3.06 -9.68
N PHE A 21 -11.45 -2.97 -8.52
CA PHE A 21 -12.69 -2.20 -8.38
C PHE A 21 -12.48 -0.71 -8.67
N VAL A 22 -11.43 -0.10 -8.11
CA VAL A 22 -11.10 1.31 -8.33
C VAL A 22 -10.69 1.57 -9.78
N LEU A 23 -9.89 0.68 -10.38
CA LEU A 23 -9.51 0.77 -11.79
C LEU A 23 -10.74 0.66 -12.70
N HIS A 24 -11.65 -0.28 -12.43
CA HIS A 24 -12.89 -0.42 -13.16
C HIS A 24 -13.75 0.85 -13.06
N ALA A 25 -13.90 1.40 -11.86
CA ALA A 25 -14.62 2.66 -11.65
C ALA A 25 -14.02 3.82 -12.47
N ASN A 26 -12.69 3.87 -12.59
CA ASN A 26 -12.00 4.89 -13.40
C ASN A 26 -12.27 4.76 -14.89
N ILE A 27 -12.26 3.54 -15.40
CA ILE A 27 -12.49 3.27 -16.82
C ILE A 27 -13.95 3.59 -17.20
N VAL A 28 -14.91 3.27 -16.33
CA VAL A 28 -16.34 3.42 -16.64
C VAL A 28 -16.83 4.87 -16.47
N LYS A 29 -16.27 5.65 -15.54
CA LYS A 29 -16.72 7.01 -15.20
C LYS A 29 -15.79 8.11 -15.75
N ALA A 30 -15.24 7.90 -16.94
CA ALA A 30 -14.08 8.55 -17.56
C ALA A 30 -14.01 10.11 -17.55
N THR A 31 -15.03 10.85 -17.11
CA THR A 31 -15.02 12.32 -17.07
C THR A 31 -14.61 12.90 -15.71
N ASP A 32 -14.81 12.19 -14.60
CA ASP A 32 -14.53 12.71 -13.23
C ASP A 32 -13.72 11.71 -12.37
N ALA A 33 -13.50 10.50 -12.86
CA ALA A 33 -12.96 9.41 -12.04
C ALA A 33 -11.44 9.27 -12.11
N GLU A 34 -10.71 10.06 -12.89
CA GLU A 34 -9.28 9.84 -13.13
C GLU A 34 -8.40 9.89 -11.86
N MET A 35 -8.94 10.35 -10.73
CA MET A 35 -8.26 10.45 -9.44
C MET A 35 -8.81 9.54 -8.33
N THR A 36 -9.73 8.59 -8.60
CA THR A 36 -10.22 7.73 -7.49
C THR A 36 -9.14 6.81 -6.94
N TRP A 37 -8.05 6.59 -7.67
CA TRP A 37 -6.86 5.88 -7.18
C TRP A 37 -6.12 6.65 -6.07
N LEU A 38 -6.43 7.93 -5.82
CA LEU A 38 -5.85 8.68 -4.70
C LEU A 38 -6.14 8.04 -3.35
N ILE A 39 -7.19 7.21 -3.23
CA ILE A 39 -7.43 6.43 -2.01
C ILE A 39 -6.22 5.55 -1.63
N PHE A 40 -5.47 5.05 -2.63
CA PHE A 40 -4.25 4.27 -2.43
C PHE A 40 -3.10 5.07 -1.83
N MET A 41 -3.10 6.41 -1.93
CA MET A 41 -2.10 7.22 -1.23
C MET A 41 -2.18 7.08 0.29
N LEU A 42 -3.39 6.87 0.82
CA LEU A 42 -3.62 6.69 2.25
C LEU A 42 -3.45 5.23 2.67
N ILE A 43 -4.08 4.30 1.96
CA ILE A 43 -4.14 2.90 2.41
C ILE A 43 -2.85 2.13 2.16
N ASP A 44 -2.04 2.54 1.18
CA ASP A 44 -0.77 1.89 0.87
C ASP A 44 0.41 2.61 1.52
N PHE A 45 0.22 3.39 2.58
CA PHE A 45 1.35 3.91 3.33
C PHE A 45 2.20 2.75 3.90
N PRO A 46 3.53 2.74 3.74
CA PRO A 46 4.41 3.81 3.23
C PRO A 46 4.76 3.73 1.73
N VAL A 47 4.26 2.75 0.97
CA VAL A 47 4.48 2.60 -0.48
C VAL A 47 4.15 3.90 -1.23
N SER A 48 3.12 4.62 -0.78
CA SER A 48 2.72 5.92 -1.33
C SER A 48 3.82 6.99 -1.33
N LEU A 49 4.82 6.90 -0.45
CA LEU A 49 5.95 7.83 -0.44
C LEU A 49 6.75 7.80 -1.75
N GLY A 50 6.84 6.64 -2.42
CA GLY A 50 7.54 6.51 -3.71
C GLY A 50 6.81 7.17 -4.89
N VAL A 51 5.53 7.49 -4.74
CA VAL A 51 4.75 8.27 -5.71
C VAL A 51 4.76 9.76 -5.34
N LEU A 52 4.78 10.08 -4.05
CA LEU A 52 4.84 11.46 -3.57
C LEU A 52 6.15 12.15 -3.94
N THR A 53 7.29 11.43 -3.94
CA THR A 53 8.58 12.03 -4.30
C THR A 53 8.63 12.58 -5.72
N PRO A 54 8.26 11.85 -6.79
CA PRO A 54 8.21 12.43 -8.14
C PRO A 54 7.12 13.49 -8.29
N ILE A 55 5.97 13.37 -7.62
CA ILE A 55 4.91 14.42 -7.68
C ILE A 55 5.42 15.75 -7.11
N LEU A 56 6.23 15.72 -6.04
CA LEU A 56 6.73 16.93 -5.38
C LEU A 56 7.95 17.56 -6.06
N HIS A 57 8.68 16.82 -6.90
CA HIS A 57 9.95 17.26 -7.51
C HIS A 57 9.84 17.61 -9.00
N VAL A 58 8.66 17.47 -9.61
CA VAL A 58 8.45 17.85 -11.01
C VAL A 58 8.06 19.33 -11.06
N GLU A 59 9.03 20.20 -11.37
CA GLU A 59 8.77 21.60 -11.74
C GLU A 59 8.09 21.65 -13.12
N GLY A 60 6.90 22.24 -13.17
CA GLY A 60 6.00 22.17 -14.33
C GLY A 60 4.90 21.15 -14.06
N SER A 61 3.65 21.52 -14.34
CA SER A 61 2.50 20.64 -14.07
C SER A 61 2.77 19.25 -14.64
N PRO A 62 2.84 18.18 -13.80
CA PRO A 62 2.93 16.84 -14.34
C PRO A 62 1.77 16.72 -15.32
N GLU A 63 2.06 16.34 -16.57
CA GLU A 63 1.00 16.02 -17.50
C GLU A 63 0.25 14.85 -16.88
N TRP A 64 -0.85 15.17 -16.19
CA TRP A 64 -1.81 14.24 -15.61
C TRP A 64 -2.38 13.28 -16.68
N ASN A 65 -2.05 13.51 -17.95
CA ASN A 65 -2.24 12.59 -19.07
C ASN A 65 -1.69 11.17 -18.80
N ASN A 66 -0.77 10.97 -17.84
CA ASN A 66 -0.24 9.65 -17.48
C ASN A 66 -0.70 9.13 -16.09
N LEU A 67 -1.92 9.49 -15.67
CA LEU A 67 -2.57 9.07 -14.42
C LEU A 67 -2.66 7.55 -14.18
N TYR A 68 -2.43 6.74 -15.23
CA TYR A 68 -2.37 5.28 -15.11
C TYR A 68 -1.09 4.75 -14.48
N LEU A 69 0.03 5.49 -14.56
CA LEU A 69 1.31 5.03 -14.01
C LEU A 69 1.32 5.02 -12.48
N PRO A 70 0.86 6.07 -11.77
CA PRO A 70 0.63 6.00 -10.32
C PRO A 70 -0.32 4.87 -9.94
N ALA A 71 -1.43 4.71 -10.67
CA ALA A 71 -2.37 3.63 -10.41
C ALA A 71 -1.71 2.24 -10.55
N LEU A 72 -0.90 2.00 -11.58
CA LEU A 72 -0.16 0.74 -11.76
C LEU A 72 0.85 0.50 -10.63
N TYR A 73 1.56 1.56 -10.20
CA TYR A 73 2.49 1.50 -9.07
C TYR A 73 1.78 1.03 -7.80
N PHE A 74 0.63 1.62 -7.45
CA PHE A 74 -0.18 1.20 -6.31
C PHE A 74 -0.72 -0.22 -6.48
N GLY A 75 -1.20 -0.57 -7.68
CA GLY A 75 -1.68 -1.91 -7.97
C GLY A 75 -0.64 -3.00 -7.72
N VAL A 76 0.61 -2.80 -8.16
CA VAL A 76 1.67 -3.81 -8.02
C VAL A 76 2.35 -3.75 -6.66
N LEU A 77 2.90 -2.58 -6.30
CA LEU A 77 3.69 -2.45 -5.08
C LEU A 77 2.83 -2.37 -3.82
N GLY A 78 1.64 -1.77 -3.90
CA GLY A 78 0.64 -1.83 -2.82
C GLY A 78 0.24 -3.28 -2.56
N SER A 79 -0.07 -4.06 -3.60
CA SER A 79 -0.40 -5.48 -3.45
C SER A 79 0.74 -6.29 -2.78
N LEU A 80 1.98 -6.07 -3.19
CA LEU A 80 3.14 -6.69 -2.56
C LEU A 80 3.32 -6.26 -1.11
N TRP A 81 3.09 -4.98 -0.79
CA TRP A 81 3.12 -4.47 0.57
C TRP A 81 2.10 -5.18 1.46
N TRP A 82 0.85 -5.29 1.00
CA TRP A 82 -0.22 -6.00 1.70
C TRP A 82 0.10 -7.48 1.91
N TYR A 83 0.77 -8.14 0.95
CA TYR A 83 1.25 -9.51 1.13
C TYR A 83 2.26 -9.66 2.28
N TYR A 84 3.21 -8.74 2.40
CA TYR A 84 4.24 -8.79 3.44
C TYR A 84 3.80 -8.19 4.79
N LEU A 85 2.68 -7.46 4.82
CA LEU A 85 2.15 -6.76 5.98
C LEU A 85 2.03 -7.65 7.24
N PRO A 86 1.43 -8.86 7.18
CA PRO A 86 1.32 -9.71 8.37
C PRO A 86 2.68 -10.15 8.91
N THR A 87 3.66 -10.35 8.02
CA THR A 87 5.02 -10.71 8.42
C THR A 87 5.70 -9.55 9.14
N LEU A 88 5.58 -8.33 8.62
CA LEU A 88 6.13 -7.14 9.28
C LEU A 88 5.49 -6.93 10.66
N PHE A 89 4.16 -6.97 10.75
CA PHE A 89 3.45 -6.81 12.02
C PHE A 89 3.89 -7.85 13.06
N SER A 90 4.04 -9.12 12.66
CA SER A 90 4.51 -10.14 13.60
C SER A 90 5.90 -9.82 14.18
N LYS A 91 6.84 -9.34 13.34
CA LYS A 91 8.17 -8.95 13.81
C LYS A 91 8.14 -7.74 14.74
N LEU A 92 7.28 -6.76 14.47
CA LEU A 92 7.13 -5.57 15.32
C LEU A 92 6.57 -5.93 16.69
N ILE A 93 5.57 -6.81 16.74
CA ILE A 93 4.98 -7.31 17.98
C ILE A 93 6.01 -8.12 18.78
N ASP A 94 6.71 -9.05 18.13
CA ASP A 94 7.75 -9.86 18.78
C ASP A 94 8.86 -8.97 19.35
N GLY A 95 9.30 -7.95 18.60
CA GLY A 95 10.30 -6.97 19.04
C GLY A 95 9.83 -6.12 20.22
N LEU A 96 8.58 -5.65 20.20
CA LEU A 96 7.99 -4.89 21.29
C LEU A 96 7.87 -5.73 22.57
N TYR A 97 7.43 -6.98 22.44
CA TYR A 97 7.33 -7.90 23.57
C TYR A 97 8.68 -8.10 24.26
N ASN A 98 9.71 -8.43 23.48
CA ASN A 98 11.06 -8.65 24.03
C ASN A 98 11.60 -7.40 24.73
N TRP A 99 11.43 -6.22 24.12
CA TRP A 99 11.85 -4.96 24.73
C TRP A 99 11.15 -4.68 26.06
N LEU A 100 9.84 -4.93 26.15
CA LEU A 100 9.08 -4.78 27.39
C LEU A 100 9.52 -5.79 28.45
N SER A 101 9.79 -7.03 28.08
CA SER A 101 10.31 -8.06 28.98
C SER A 101 11.67 -7.67 29.56
N ASP A 102 12.59 -7.15 28.74
CA ASP A 102 13.90 -6.68 29.19
C ASP A 102 13.80 -5.51 30.18
N LEU A 103 12.84 -4.60 29.97
CA LEU A 103 12.57 -3.50 30.90
C LEU A 103 12.00 -3.98 32.24
N ALA A 104 11.23 -5.06 32.23
CA ALA A 104 10.65 -5.62 33.44
C ALA A 104 11.69 -6.35 34.31
N VAL A 105 12.67 -7.03 33.68
CA VAL A 105 13.75 -7.75 34.40
C VAL A 105 14.79 -6.81 35.00
N LYS A 106 14.96 -5.60 34.44
CA LYS A 106 15.92 -4.59 34.92
C LYS A 106 15.42 -3.73 36.09
N LYS A 107 14.17 -3.92 36.53
CA LYS A 107 13.57 -3.24 37.70
C LYS A 107 13.59 -4.15 38.91
#